data_AF-L8TP59-F1
#
_entry.id   AF-L8TP59-F1
#
_cell.length_a   1.000
_cell.length_b   1.000
_cell.length_c   1.000
_cell.angle_alpha   90.00
_cell.angle_beta   90.00
_cell.angle_gamma   90.00
#
_symmetry.space_group_name_H-M   'P 1'
#
loop_
_entity.id
_entity.type
_entity.pdbx_description
1 polymer ?
#
loop_
_entity_poly.entity_id
_entity_poly.type
_entity_poly.pdbx_seq_one_letter_code
_entity_poly.pdbx_strand_id
1 'polypeptide(L)'
;DVFHAVAAEISAYRNSLIVETLKRGQSRGEVRSDADLQVATELLVGALMLDALYAPGPYQVRGIVAKTVDMLLRGLGNNPVDRGTAEATGDPV
;
A
#
# COMPACT_ATOMS: atom_id res chain seq x y z
N ASP A 1 -23.15 7.27 16.20
CA ASP A 1 -23.81 6.79 14.97
C ASP A 1 -23.32 5.37 14.68
N VAL A 2 -24.24 4.41 14.54
CA VAL A 2 -23.96 2.97 14.40
C VAL A 2 -23.13 2.68 13.14
N PHE A 3 -23.36 3.43 12.06
CA PHE A 3 -22.63 3.27 10.80
C PHE A 3 -21.12 3.46 10.98
N HIS A 4 -20.73 4.54 11.67
CA HIS A 4 -19.33 4.89 11.89
C HIS A 4 -18.60 3.85 12.75
N ALA A 5 -19.28 3.30 13.76
CA ALA A 5 -18.73 2.25 14.61
C ALA A 5 -18.49 0.94 13.81
N VAL A 6 -19.48 0.51 13.02
CA VAL A 6 -19.34 -0.69 12.17
C VAL A 6 -18.24 -0.50 11.12
N ALA A 7 -18.18 0.67 10.49
CA ALA A 7 -17.14 0.98 9.50
C ALA A 7 -15.73 0.99 10.11
N ALA A 8 -15.59 1.46 11.34
CA ALA A 8 -14.32 1.44 12.07
C ALA A 8 -13.89 0.00 12.40
N GLU A 9 -14.79 -0.84 12.90
CA GLU A 9 -14.50 -2.25 13.21
C GLU A 9 -14.11 -3.05 11.97
N ILE A 10 -14.85 -2.90 10.86
CA ILE A 10 -14.51 -3.54 9.58
C ILE A 10 -13.14 -3.08 9.11
N SER A 11 -12.84 -1.79 9.25
CA SER A 11 -11.55 -1.23 8.86
C SER A 11 -10.40 -1.78 9.70
N ALA A 12 -10.58 -1.85 11.02
CA ALA A 12 -9.59 -2.39 11.95
C ALA A 12 -9.33 -3.88 11.67
N TYR A 13 -10.39 -4.66 11.44
CA TYR A 13 -10.27 -6.09 11.12
C TYR A 13 -9.54 -6.32 9.78
N ARG A 14 -9.89 -5.58 8.72
CA ARG A 14 -9.14 -5.65 7.46
C ARG A 14 -7.66 -5.31 7.67
N ASN A 15 -7.37 -4.23 8.38
CA ASN A 15 -5.99 -3.77 8.59
C ASN A 15 -5.17 -4.82 9.34
N SER A 16 -5.75 -5.48 10.34
CA SER A 16 -5.06 -6.55 11.07
C SER A 16 -4.71 -7.73 10.16
N LEU A 17 -5.60 -8.13 9.24
CA LEU A 17 -5.32 -9.19 8.27
C LEU A 17 -4.18 -8.84 7.31
N ILE A 18 -4.09 -7.59 6.88
CA ILE A 18 -2.99 -7.10 6.02
C ILE A 18 -1.68 -7.16 6.80
N VAL A 19 -1.64 -6.60 8.00
CA VAL A 19 -0.45 -6.62 8.87
C VAL A 19 0.02 -8.04 9.15
N GLU A 20 -0.88 -8.96 9.52
CA GLU A 20 -0.53 -10.37 9.75
C GLU A 20 0.03 -11.05 8.49
N THR A 21 -0.45 -10.67 7.31
CA THR A 21 0.08 -11.16 6.04
C THR A 21 1.51 -10.66 5.79
N LEU A 22 1.75 -9.37 6.00
CA LEU A 22 3.09 -8.80 5.86
C LEU A 22 4.08 -9.33 6.91
N LYS A 23 3.63 -9.59 8.15
CA LYS A 23 4.43 -10.25 9.19
C LYS A 23 4.89 -11.63 8.75
N ARG A 24 4.01 -12.42 8.12
CA ARG A 24 4.39 -13.71 7.54
C ARG A 24 5.43 -13.53 6.43
N GLY A 25 5.29 -12.50 5.59
CA GLY A 25 6.30 -12.14 4.59
C GLY A 25 7.66 -11.81 5.22
N GLN A 26 7.69 -11.04 6.31
CA GLN A 26 8.92 -10.75 7.06
C GLN A 26 9.57 -12.02 7.62
N SER A 27 8.78 -12.92 8.22
CA SER A 27 9.30 -14.19 8.76
C SER A 27 9.90 -15.10 7.68
N ARG A 28 9.51 -14.93 6.42
CA ARG A 28 10.01 -15.67 5.26
C ARG A 28 11.16 -14.95 4.54
N GLY A 29 11.47 -13.71 4.92
CA GLY A 29 12.45 -12.87 4.23
C GLY A 29 11.94 -12.25 2.91
N GLU A 30 10.64 -12.31 2.65
CA GLU A 30 9.99 -11.73 1.45
C GLU A 30 9.77 -10.21 1.61
N VAL A 31 9.59 -9.75 2.84
CA VAL A 31 9.47 -8.34 3.23
C VAL A 31 10.67 -7.98 4.11
N ARG A 32 11.30 -6.83 3.88
CA ARG A 32 12.43 -6.35 4.68
C ARG A 32 12.06 -6.26 6.16
N SER A 33 12.99 -6.67 7.03
CA SER A 33 12.74 -6.81 8.47
C SER A 33 12.59 -5.47 9.21
N ASP A 34 13.06 -4.38 8.63
CA ASP A 34 12.98 -3.02 9.15
C ASP A 34 11.74 -2.25 8.66
N ALA A 35 10.89 -2.86 7.82
CA ALA A 35 9.67 -2.23 7.35
C ALA A 35 8.66 -2.02 8.48
N ASP A 36 8.15 -0.80 8.60
CA ASP A 36 6.96 -0.51 9.39
C ASP A 36 5.71 -1.03 8.65
N LEU A 37 5.13 -2.11 9.18
CA LEU A 37 3.99 -2.79 8.59
C LEU A 37 2.69 -2.00 8.72
N GLN A 38 2.58 -1.13 9.72
CA GLN A 38 1.40 -0.30 9.91
C GLN A 38 1.38 0.80 8.84
N VAL A 39 2.52 1.46 8.63
CA VAL A 39 2.68 2.44 7.54
C VAL A 39 2.45 1.79 6.18
N ALA A 40 2.99 0.59 5.94
CA ALA A 40 2.75 -0.14 4.70
C ALA A 40 1.26 -0.44 4.45
N THR A 41 0.54 -0.81 5.51
CA THR A 41 -0.91 -1.05 5.46
C THR A 41 -1.68 0.23 5.16
N GLU A 42 -1.30 1.35 5.77
CA GLU A 42 -1.92 2.66 5.53
C GLU A 42 -1.68 3.17 4.11
N LEU A 43 -0.48 2.96 3.55
CA LEU A 43 -0.18 3.29 2.16
C LEU A 43 -1.05 2.48 1.18
N LEU A 44 -1.21 1.18 1.44
CA LEU A 44 -2.06 0.32 0.61
C LEU A 44 -3.53 0.77 0.67
N VAL A 45 -4.09 0.87 1.88
CA VAL A 45 -5.51 1.19 2.07
C VAL A 45 -5.80 2.60 1.59
N GLY A 46 -4.95 3.58 1.92
CA GLY A 46 -5.09 4.97 1.50
C GLY A 46 -5.11 5.12 -0.02
N ALA A 47 -4.20 4.45 -0.73
CA ALA A 47 -4.17 4.49 -2.19
C ALA A 47 -5.46 3.90 -2.82
N LEU A 48 -5.95 2.79 -2.29
CA LEU A 48 -7.19 2.17 -2.78
C LEU A 48 -8.44 2.99 -2.45
N MET A 49 -8.49 3.62 -1.28
CA MET A 49 -9.60 4.52 -0.92
C MET A 49 -9.61 5.77 -1.79
N LEU A 50 -8.43 6.34 -2.07
CA LEU A 50 -8.31 7.49 -2.95
C LEU A 50 -8.81 7.14 -4.35
N ASP A 51 -8.38 6.01 -4.91
CA ASP A 51 -8.87 5.56 -6.22
C ASP A 51 -10.38 5.34 -6.22
N ALA A 52 -10.92 4.67 -5.19
CA ALA A 52 -12.36 4.41 -5.07
C ALA A 52 -13.21 5.70 -5.00
N LEU A 53 -12.67 6.80 -4.45
CA LEU A 53 -13.35 8.09 -4.40
C LEU A 53 -13.43 8.77 -5.77
N TYR A 54 -12.44 8.57 -6.63
CA TYR A 54 -12.33 9.23 -7.93
C TYR A 54 -12.68 8.33 -9.12
N ALA A 55 -12.83 7.03 -8.92
CA ALA A 55 -13.12 6.08 -9.98
C ALA A 55 -14.50 6.33 -10.62
N PRO A 56 -14.60 6.49 -11.95
CA PRO A 56 -15.89 6.64 -12.63
C PRO A 56 -16.77 5.38 -12.63
N GLY A 57 -16.30 4.24 -12.09
CA GLY A 57 -17.13 3.06 -11.87
C GLY A 57 -16.43 1.88 -11.19
N PRO A 58 -17.18 0.85 -10.74
CA PRO A 58 -16.68 -0.22 -9.88
C PRO A 58 -15.66 -1.17 -10.54
N TYR A 59 -15.58 -1.22 -11.87
CA TYR A 59 -14.68 -2.13 -12.58
C TYR A 59 -13.23 -1.65 -12.66
N GLN A 60 -12.98 -0.33 -12.56
CA GLN A 60 -11.62 0.21 -12.58
C GLN A 60 -10.83 -0.14 -11.32
N VAL A 61 -11.53 -0.31 -10.20
CA VAL A 61 -10.92 -0.64 -8.90
C VAL A 61 -10.11 -1.94 -8.96
N ARG A 62 -10.53 -2.96 -9.73
CA ARG A 62 -9.77 -4.23 -9.79
C ARG A 62 -8.40 -4.06 -10.45
N GLY A 63 -8.32 -3.25 -11.50
CA GLY A 63 -7.08 -3.02 -12.24
C GLY A 63 -6.07 -2.22 -11.43
N ILE A 64 -6.53 -1.24 -10.64
CA ILE A 64 -5.65 -0.47 -9.75
C ILE A 64 -5.15 -1.34 -8.60
N VAL A 65 -5.99 -2.23 -8.05
CA VAL A 65 -5.63 -3.04 -6.88
C VAL A 65 -4.38 -3.86 -7.13
N ALA A 66 -4.32 -4.58 -8.26
CA ALA A 66 -3.15 -5.40 -8.60
C ALA A 66 -1.88 -4.53 -8.72
N LYS A 67 -1.98 -3.38 -9.40
CA LYS A 67 -0.86 -2.45 -9.57
C LYS A 67 -0.37 -1.87 -8.25
N THR A 68 -1.29 -1.47 -7.37
CA THR A 68 -0.96 -0.89 -6.07
C THR A 68 -0.30 -1.93 -5.16
N VAL A 69 -0.81 -3.16 -5.15
CA VAL A 69 -0.19 -4.26 -4.39
C VAL A 69 1.21 -4.56 -4.92
N ASP A 70 1.39 -4.69 -6.23
CA ASP A 70 2.70 -4.93 -6.84
C ASP A 70 3.69 -3.80 -6.50
N MET A 71 3.26 -2.55 -6.58
CA MET A 71 4.11 -1.40 -6.27
C MET A 71 4.51 -1.37 -4.79
N LEU A 72 3.57 -1.65 -3.89
CA LEU A 72 3.85 -1.78 -2.46
C LEU A 72 4.85 -2.89 -2.20
N LEU A 73 4.62 -4.10 -2.72
CA LEU A 73 5.47 -5.27 -2.50
C LEU A 73 6.88 -5.07 -3.08
N ARG A 74 7.01 -4.41 -4.23
CA ARG A 74 8.32 -4.02 -4.79
C ARG A 74 9.10 -3.10 -3.83
N GLY A 75 8.43 -2.15 -3.19
CA GLY A 75 9.06 -1.25 -2.21
C GLY A 75 9.34 -1.88 -0.85
N LEU A 76 8.59 -2.93 -0.49
CA LEU A 76 8.76 -3.70 0.75
C LEU A 76 9.77 -4.83 0.64
N GLY A 77 10.09 -5.28 -0.57
CA GLY A 77 11.11 -6.29 -0.79
C GLY A 77 12.52 -5.79 -0.42
N ASN A 78 13.47 -6.71 -0.38
CA ASN A 78 14.89 -6.39 -0.11
C ASN A 78 15.62 -5.76 -1.32
N ASN A 79 14.91 -5.56 -2.43
CA ASN A 79 15.50 -4.97 -3.61
C ASN A 79 15.75 -3.48 -3.37
N PRO A 80 16.93 -2.95 -3.75
CA PRO A 80 17.15 -1.52 -3.76
C PRO A 80 16.03 -0.84 -4.56
N VAL A 81 15.38 0.16 -3.95
CA VAL A 81 14.50 1.03 -4.72
C VAL A 81 15.40 1.79 -5.68
N ASP A 82 15.26 1.52 -6.98
CA ASP A 82 15.88 2.35 -8.02
C ASP A 82 15.24 3.74 -7.94
N ARG A 83 15.86 4.62 -7.15
CA ARG A 83 15.49 6.03 -7.02
C ARG A 83 16.07 6.83 -8.17
N GLY A 84 16.14 6.20 -9.37
CA GLY A 84 16.86 6.60 -10.57
C GLY A 84 17.43 7.97 -10.42
N THR A 85 18.74 8.07 -10.18
CA THR A 85 19.46 9.31 -9.90
C THR A 85 18.80 10.43 -10.67
N ALA A 86 17.97 11.22 -9.98
CA ALA A 86 17.65 12.54 -10.44
C ALA A 86 18.98 13.27 -10.32
N GLU A 87 19.87 13.06 -11.29
CA GLU A 87 20.78 14.09 -11.70
C GLU A 87 19.87 15.30 -11.83
N ALA A 88 20.10 16.24 -10.92
CA ALA A 88 19.65 17.59 -11.09
C ALA A 88 20.31 18.09 -12.38
N THR A 89 19.74 17.73 -13.53
CA THR A 89 19.95 18.44 -14.77
C THR A 89 19.22 19.76 -14.56
N GLY A 90 19.90 20.65 -13.83
CA GLY A 90 19.62 22.06 -13.86
C GLY A 90 19.93 22.52 -15.27
N ASP A 91 18.95 22.36 -16.16
CA ASP A 91 18.81 23.26 -17.28
C ASP A 91 17.68 24.24 -16.92
N PRO A 92 17.97 25.55 -16.86
CA PRO A 92 16.94 26.54 -16.65
C PRO A 92 16.07 26.62 -17.90
N VAL A 93 14.76 26.61 -17.72
CA VAL A 93 13.80 27.20 -18.67
C VAL A 93 13.30 28.50 -18.08
#